data_AF-A0A378SQP1-F1
#
_entry.id   AF-A0A378SQP1-F1
#
_cell.length_a   1.000
_cell.length_b   1.000
_cell.length_c   1.000
_cell.angle_alpha   90.00
_cell.angle_beta   90.00
_cell.angle_gamma   90.00
#
_symmetry.space_group_name_H-M   'P 1'
#
loop_
_entity.id
_entity.type
_entity.pdbx_description
1 polymer ?
#
loop_
_entity_poly.entity_id
_entity_poly.type
_entity_poly.pdbx_seq_one_letter_code
_entity_poly.pdbx_strand_id
1 'polypeptide(L)'
;MAAVTGQVRAEANKRRAGTRAEAGEAIRLLQESGETLTTIAELTGDGIGEVRAMLRHAPKIEKRTARSGSHALRGGAAPRIQQ
;
A
#
# COMPACT_ATOMS: atom_id res chain seq x y z
N MET A 1 -10.52 14.33 -31.41
CA MET A 1 -9.54 13.23 -31.58
C MET A 1 -8.51 13.17 -30.44
N ALA A 2 -7.90 14.28 -29.99
CA ALA A 2 -6.87 14.28 -28.92
C ALA A 2 -7.38 13.88 -27.51
N ALA A 3 -8.64 14.18 -27.16
CA ALA A 3 -9.20 13.85 -25.84
C ALA A 3 -9.41 12.34 -25.64
N VAL A 4 -9.74 11.61 -26.70
CA VAL A 4 -9.96 10.15 -26.67
C VAL A 4 -8.63 9.42 -26.43
N THR A 5 -7.55 9.85 -27.09
CA THR A 5 -6.21 9.28 -26.88
C THR A 5 -5.68 9.54 -25.47
N GLY A 6 -6.01 10.69 -24.87
CA GLY A 6 -5.68 11.01 -23.48
C GLY A 6 -6.37 10.09 -22.48
N GLN A 7 -7.66 9.81 -22.67
CA GLN A 7 -8.43 8.92 -21.79
C GLN A 7 -7.98 7.46 -21.89
N VAL A 8 -7.71 6.96 -23.11
CA VAL A 8 -7.17 5.60 -23.31
C VAL A 8 -5.81 5.45 -22.63
N ARG A 9 -4.94 6.46 -22.71
CA ARG A 9 -3.63 6.46 -22.03
C ARG A 9 -3.78 6.51 -20.50
N ALA A 10 -4.71 7.32 -19.99
CA ALA A 10 -4.98 7.38 -18.55
C ALA A 10 -5.51 6.05 -18.02
N GLU A 11 -6.40 5.40 -18.77
CA GLU A 11 -6.96 4.10 -18.41
C GLU A 11 -5.91 2.99 -18.47
N ALA A 12 -5.08 2.95 -19.52
CA ALA A 12 -3.95 2.01 -19.59
C ALA A 12 -2.97 2.22 -18.43
N ASN A 13 -2.72 3.47 -18.03
CA ASN A 13 -1.88 3.79 -16.88
C ASN A 13 -2.50 3.31 -15.56
N LYS A 14 -3.82 3.47 -15.36
CA LYS A 14 -4.52 2.97 -14.17
C LYS A 14 -4.42 1.45 -14.06
N ARG A 15 -4.67 0.73 -15.16
CA ARG A 15 -4.54 -0.74 -15.19
C ARG A 15 -3.13 -1.20 -14.85
N ARG A 16 -2.12 -0.56 -15.47
CA ARG A 16 -0.70 -0.83 -15.17
C ARG A 16 -0.35 -0.53 -13.72
N ALA A 17 -0.92 0.51 -13.12
CA ALA A 17 -0.71 0.82 -11.71
C ALA A 17 -1.32 -0.26 -10.79
N GLY A 18 -2.52 -0.75 -11.10
CA GLY A 18 -3.15 -1.87 -10.38
C GLY A 18 -2.31 -3.13 -10.43
N THR A 19 -1.90 -3.56 -11.62
CA THR A 19 -1.04 -4.74 -11.80
C THR A 19 0.29 -4.63 -11.03
N ARG A 20 0.89 -3.42 -10.97
CA ARG A 20 2.13 -3.21 -10.19
C ARG A 20 1.89 -3.27 -8.69
N ALA A 21 0.72 -2.83 -8.21
CA ALA A 21 0.38 -2.93 -6.80
C ALA A 21 0.15 -4.39 -6.39
N GLU A 22 -0.58 -5.16 -7.21
CA GLU A 22 -0.80 -6.59 -7.01
C GLU A 22 0.53 -7.38 -7.07
N ALA A 23 1.38 -7.08 -8.05
CA ALA A 23 2.71 -7.69 -8.15
C ALA A 23 3.59 -7.35 -6.93
N GLY A 24 3.57 -6.10 -6.48
CA GLY A 24 4.27 -5.69 -5.26
C GLY A 24 3.77 -6.39 -4.00
N GLU A 25 2.46 -6.61 -3.88
CA GLU A 25 1.85 -7.37 -2.78
C GLU A 25 2.32 -8.84 -2.81
N ALA A 26 2.27 -9.49 -3.97
CA ALA A 26 2.76 -10.87 -4.12
C ALA A 26 4.25 -11.01 -3.76
N ILE A 27 5.10 -10.09 -4.22
CA ILE A 27 6.53 -10.07 -3.86
C ILE A 27 6.71 -9.92 -2.35
N ARG A 28 5.90 -9.07 -1.70
CA ARG A 28 5.96 -8.87 -0.24
C ARG A 28 5.56 -10.12 0.53
N LEU A 29 4.52 -10.84 0.09
CA LEU A 29 4.11 -12.11 0.70
C LEU A 29 5.22 -13.17 0.59
N LEU A 30 5.91 -13.23 -0.55
CA LEU A 30 7.06 -14.12 -0.73
C LEU A 30 8.23 -13.74 0.21
N GLN A 31 8.50 -12.45 0.40
CA GLN A 31 9.50 -12.02 1.40
C GLN A 31 9.09 -12.40 2.83
N GLU A 32 7.81 -12.31 3.17
CA GLU A 32 7.29 -12.72 4.48
C GLU A 32 7.39 -14.24 4.70
N SER A 33 7.36 -15.05 3.64
CA SER A 33 7.65 -16.49 3.71
C SER A 33 9.16 -16.82 3.74
N GLY A 34 10.03 -15.82 3.71
CA GLY A 34 11.49 -15.97 3.78
C GLY A 34 12.20 -16.00 2.43
N GLU A 35 11.50 -15.74 1.33
CA GLU A 35 12.15 -15.69 0.02
C GLU A 35 12.94 -14.41 -0.20
N THR A 36 14.02 -14.54 -0.98
CA THR A 36 14.86 -13.39 -1.34
C THR A 36 14.40 -12.77 -2.65
N LEU A 37 14.65 -11.46 -2.82
CA LEU A 37 14.32 -10.78 -4.08
C LEU A 37 15.07 -11.37 -5.29
N THR A 38 16.25 -11.97 -5.07
CA THR A 38 17.01 -12.65 -6.10
C THR A 38 16.30 -13.93 -6.53
N THR A 39 15.89 -14.78 -5.56
CA THR A 39 15.12 -16.00 -5.85
C THR A 39 13.82 -15.67 -6.57
N ILE A 40 13.11 -14.63 -6.12
CA ILE A 40 11.86 -14.19 -6.74
C ILE A 40 12.10 -13.76 -8.19
N ALA A 41 13.17 -13.01 -8.47
CA ALA A 41 13.56 -12.62 -9.82
C ALA A 41 13.86 -13.83 -10.72
N GLU A 42 14.58 -14.82 -10.20
CA GLU A 42 14.87 -16.07 -10.91
C GLU A 42 13.59 -16.87 -11.21
N LEU A 43 12.65 -16.94 -10.26
CA LEU A 43 11.39 -17.67 -10.40
C LEU A 43 10.42 -17.01 -11.41
N THR A 44 10.39 -15.69 -11.47
CA THR A 44 9.50 -14.97 -12.39
C THR A 44 10.15 -14.70 -13.75
N GLY A 45 11.48 -14.84 -13.86
CA GLY A 45 12.24 -14.49 -15.06
C GLY A 45 12.42 -12.98 -15.25
N ASP A 46 12.11 -12.18 -14.23
CA ASP A 46 12.25 -10.72 -14.25
C ASP A 46 13.64 -10.28 -13.79
N GLY A 47 14.05 -9.06 -14.16
CA GLY A 47 15.24 -8.47 -13.60
C GLY A 47 15.06 -8.11 -12.12
N ILE A 48 16.11 -8.26 -11.30
CA ILE A 48 16.06 -7.86 -9.87
C ILE A 48 15.69 -6.37 -9.68
N GLY A 49 16.02 -5.52 -10.66
CA GLY A 49 15.60 -4.11 -10.68
C GLY A 49 14.09 -3.94 -10.87
N GLU A 50 13.46 -4.79 -11.67
CA GLU A 50 12.02 -4.79 -11.93
C GLU A 50 11.26 -5.30 -10.71
N VAL A 51 11.70 -6.41 -10.11
CA VAL A 51 11.16 -6.93 -8.84
C VAL A 51 11.22 -5.86 -7.74
N ARG A 52 12.34 -5.14 -7.63
CA ARG A 52 12.46 -3.99 -6.71
C ARG A 52 11.50 -2.86 -7.05
N ALA A 53 11.28 -2.55 -8.32
CA ALA A 53 10.35 -1.52 -8.75
C ALA A 53 8.90 -1.90 -8.44
N MET A 54 8.51 -3.15 -8.67
CA MET A 54 7.19 -3.68 -8.31
C MET A 54 6.98 -3.65 -6.80
N LEU A 55 7.96 -4.06 -5.99
CA LEU A 55 7.87 -3.99 -4.53
C LEU A 55 7.65 -2.57 -4.01
N ARG A 56 8.21 -1.54 -4.67
CA ARG A 56 7.96 -0.13 -4.29
C ARG A 56 6.50 0.29 -4.48
N HIS A 57 5.77 -0.39 -5.36
CA HIS A 57 4.34 -0.18 -5.60
C HIS A 57 3.46 -1.03 -4.71
N ALA A 58 4.01 -1.96 -3.93
CA ALA A 58 3.27 -2.73 -2.96
C ALA A 58 2.51 -1.77 -2.03
N PRO A 59 1.21 -2.00 -1.77
CA PRO A 59 0.49 -1.22 -0.78
C PRO A 59 1.26 -1.33 0.53
N LYS A 60 1.59 -0.18 1.12
CA LYS A 60 2.12 -0.17 2.47
C LYS A 60 1.02 -0.76 3.32
N ILE A 61 1.25 -1.95 3.88
CA ILE A 61 0.49 -2.40 5.04
C ILE A 61 0.81 -1.35 6.09
N GLU A 62 -0.02 -0.31 6.17
CA GLU A 62 -0.17 0.46 7.38
C GLU A 62 -0.46 -0.62 8.40
N LYS A 63 0.53 -0.93 9.25
CA LYS A 63 0.27 -1.69 10.46
C LYS A 63 -0.99 -1.05 11.00
N ARG A 64 -2.11 -1.80 11.05
CA ARG A 64 -3.28 -1.40 11.83
C ARG A 64 -2.68 -1.01 13.15
N THR A 65 -2.51 0.29 13.36
CA THR A 65 -2.21 0.82 14.65
C THR A 65 -3.43 0.37 15.40
N ALA A 66 -3.22 -0.60 16.30
CA ALA A 66 -4.11 -0.80 17.39
C ALA A 66 -4.16 0.55 18.10
N ARG A 67 -5.03 1.45 17.62
CA ARG A 67 -5.48 2.60 18.36
C ARG A 67 -6.51 2.08 19.37
N SER A 68 -6.08 1.07 20.13
CA SER A 68 -6.60 0.78 21.45
C SER A 68 -5.90 1.81 22.34
N GLY A 69 -6.58 2.94 22.46
CA GLY A 69 -6.14 4.11 23.19
C GLY A 69 -7.40 4.89 23.51
N SER A 70 -8.20 4.28 24.38
CA SER A 70 -9.34 4.82 25.10
C SER A 70 -9.30 6.34 25.17
N HIS A 71 -10.13 7.01 24.38
CA HIS A 71 -10.40 8.43 24.57
C HIS A 71 -11.32 8.57 25.79
N ALA A 72 -10.72 8.41 26.97
CA ALA A 72 -11.34 8.78 28.24
C ALA A 72 -11.18 10.29 28.42
N LEU A 73 -12.06 11.06 27.80
CA LEU A 73 -12.36 12.43 28.24
C LEU A 73 -13.87 12.64 28.11
N ARG A 74 -14.57 12.16 29.14
CA ARG A 74 -15.93 12.56 29.50
C ARG A 74 -15.92 14.07 29.75
N GLY A 75 -16.15 14.86 28.71
CA GLY A 75 -16.60 16.24 28.83
C GLY A 75 -18.05 16.22 29.27
N GLY A 76 -18.31 16.46 30.55
CA GLY A 76 -19.65 16.44 31.12
C GLY A 76 -19.71 17.05 32.52
N ALA A 77 -19.59 18.38 32.56
CA ALA A 77 -20.14 19.33 33.52
C ALA A 77 -20.28 18.91 35.01
N ALA A 78 -19.48 19.57 35.87
CA ALA A 78 -19.85 19.85 37.26
C ALA A 78 -19.70 21.37 37.50
N PRO A 79 -20.75 22.09 37.92
CA PRO A 79 -20.66 23.51 38.21
C PRO A 79 -19.89 23.76 39.51
N ARG A 80 -18.80 24.53 39.43
CA ARG A 80 -18.17 25.13 40.61
C ARG A 80 -18.97 26.36 41.02
N ILE A 81 -19.70 26.24 42.12
CA ILE A 81 -20.23 27.37 42.88
C ILE A 81 -19.04 28.16 43.43
N GLN A 82 -18.97 29.45 43.09
CA GLN A 82 -18.17 30.44 43.79
C GLN A 82 -19.07 31.12 44.84
N GLN A 83 -18.44 31.50 45.94
CA GLN A 83 -18.93 32.23 47.13
C GLN A 83 -19.47 31.33 48.25
#